data_AF-A0A968R7G5-F1
#
_entry.id   AF-A0A968R7G5-F1
#
_cell.length_a   1.000
_cell.length_b   1.000
_cell.length_c   1.000
_cell.angle_alpha   90.00
_cell.angle_beta   90.00
_cell.angle_gamma   90.00
#
_symmetry.space_group_name_H-M   'P 1'
#
loop_
_entity.id
_entity.type
_entity.pdbx_description
1 polymer ?
#
loop_
_entity_poly.entity_id
_entity_poly.type
_entity_poly.pdbx_seq_one_letter_code
_entity_poly.pdbx_strand_id
1 'polypeptide(L)'
;KKTFFLYETVMSSQFAVAFYHLGNRNWRGAVILLGEGINRLGYYRPVYAEISVEDLCGQSVKILKALQQAGQEKVDDFLPLLAGAEVADLRLPKIIKVAKN
;
A
#
# COMPACT_ATOMS: atom_id res chain seq x y z
N LYS A 1 -16.28 13.92 10.79
CA LYS A 1 -16.50 14.01 9.32
C LYS A 1 -15.21 13.84 8.49
N LYS A 2 -14.06 14.46 8.86
CA LYS A 2 -12.78 14.28 8.13
C LYS A 2 -12.15 12.87 8.25
N THR A 3 -12.32 12.20 9.39
CA THR A 3 -11.90 10.80 9.63
C THR A 3 -12.48 9.83 8.59
N PHE A 4 -13.70 10.07 8.10
CA PHE A 4 -14.38 9.18 7.15
C PHE A 4 -13.83 9.30 5.71
N PHE A 5 -13.39 10.51 5.32
CA PHE A 5 -12.98 10.82 3.95
C PHE A 5 -11.62 10.20 3.58
N LEU A 6 -10.71 10.08 4.55
CA LEU A 6 -9.41 9.43 4.28
C LEU A 6 -9.53 7.91 4.17
N TYR A 7 -10.38 7.31 5.02
CA TYR A 7 -10.64 5.88 5.05
C TYR A 7 -11.24 5.41 3.72
N GLU A 8 -12.27 6.08 3.21
CA GLU A 8 -12.93 5.66 1.94
C GLU A 8 -12.20 6.11 0.67
N THR A 9 -11.63 7.32 0.63
CA THR A 9 -11.24 7.93 -0.66
C THR A 9 -9.79 7.68 -1.06
N VAL A 10 -8.87 7.55 -0.10
CA VAL A 10 -7.42 7.44 -0.40
C VAL A 10 -6.88 6.05 -0.10
N MET A 11 -7.33 5.45 1.00
CA MET A 11 -6.86 4.13 1.43
C MET A 11 -7.54 2.96 0.73
N SER A 12 -8.87 3.00 0.61
CA SER A 12 -9.63 1.86 0.11
C SER A 12 -9.78 1.79 -1.41
N SER A 13 -9.42 2.84 -2.17
CA SER A 13 -9.46 2.76 -3.63
C SER A 13 -8.09 2.42 -4.21
N GLN A 14 -7.09 3.29 -4.10
CA GLN A 14 -5.84 3.07 -4.86
C GLN A 14 -5.03 1.87 -4.38
N PHE A 15 -4.89 1.63 -3.07
CA PHE A 15 -4.18 0.44 -2.58
C PHE A 15 -4.95 -0.85 -2.86
N ALA A 16 -6.27 -0.86 -2.64
CA ALA A 16 -7.09 -2.03 -2.94
C ALA A 16 -7.08 -2.36 -4.44
N VAL A 17 -7.19 -1.34 -5.30
CA VAL A 17 -7.14 -1.49 -6.75
C VAL A 17 -5.72 -1.89 -7.19
N ALA A 18 -4.66 -1.37 -6.57
CA ALA A 18 -3.29 -1.82 -6.84
C ALA A 18 -3.10 -3.31 -6.51
N PHE A 19 -3.57 -3.76 -5.35
CA PHE A 19 -3.49 -5.17 -4.95
C PHE A 19 -4.42 -6.06 -5.78
N TYR A 20 -5.55 -5.53 -6.27
CA TYR A 20 -6.39 -6.20 -7.28
C TYR A 20 -5.65 -6.38 -8.61
N HIS A 21 -4.96 -5.34 -9.11
CA HIS A 21 -4.11 -5.45 -10.29
C HIS A 21 -2.98 -6.45 -10.08
N LEU A 22 -2.37 -6.47 -8.89
CA LEU A 22 -1.35 -7.47 -8.53
C LEU A 22 -1.91 -8.89 -8.61
N GLY A 23 -3.10 -9.14 -8.05
CA GLY A 23 -3.77 -10.44 -8.11
C GLY A 23 -4.10 -10.89 -9.54
N ASN A 24 -4.32 -9.92 -10.43
CA ASN A 24 -4.53 -10.15 -11.86
C ASN A 24 -3.23 -10.18 -12.68
N ARG A 25 -2.06 -10.28 -12.04
CA ARG A 25 -0.73 -10.26 -12.67
C ARG A 25 -0.45 -9.00 -13.50
N ASN A 26 -1.21 -7.93 -13.25
CA ASN A 26 -1.03 -6.65 -13.89
C ASN A 26 -0.02 -5.82 -13.08
N TRP A 27 1.26 -6.14 -13.27
CA TRP A 27 2.40 -5.48 -12.63
C TRP A 27 2.36 -3.96 -12.82
N ARG A 28 2.12 -3.49 -14.06
CA ARG A 28 2.12 -2.06 -14.39
C ARG A 28 1.04 -1.32 -13.62
N GLY A 29 -0.18 -1.86 -13.58
CA GLY A 29 -1.29 -1.29 -12.81
C GLY A 29 -0.99 -1.23 -11.31
N ALA A 30 -0.43 -2.32 -10.77
CA ALA A 30 -0.04 -2.37 -9.36
C ALA A 30 1.00 -1.31 -9.00
N VAL A 31 2.08 -1.20 -9.79
CA VAL A 31 3.17 -0.22 -9.56
C VAL A 31 2.69 1.22 -9.66
N ILE A 32 1.89 1.55 -10.69
CA ILE A 32 1.36 2.91 -10.88
C ILE A 32 0.48 3.32 -9.70
N LEU A 33 -0.50 2.50 -9.35
CA LEU A 33 -1.48 2.82 -8.30
C LEU A 33 -0.87 2.84 -6.91
N LEU A 34 0.12 1.98 -6.63
CA LEU A 34 0.92 2.07 -5.41
C LEU A 34 1.66 3.41 -5.34
N GLY A 35 2.31 3.83 -6.43
CA GLY A 35 3.02 5.11 -6.50
C GLY A 35 2.09 6.31 -6.28
N GLU A 36 0.95 6.35 -6.97
CA GLU A 36 -0.06 7.41 -6.81
C GLU A 36 -0.65 7.45 -5.40
N GLY A 37 -0.99 6.28 -4.84
CA GLY A 37 -1.50 6.13 -3.48
C GLY A 37 -0.49 6.64 -2.44
N ILE A 38 0.79 6.27 -2.58
CA ILE A 38 1.86 6.73 -1.69
C ILE A 38 2.05 8.25 -1.79
N ASN A 39 2.08 8.81 -3.00
CA ASN A 39 2.23 10.25 -3.21
C ASN A 39 1.07 11.03 -2.57
N ARG A 40 -0.17 10.56 -2.79
CA ARG A 40 -1.36 11.18 -2.20
C ARG A 40 -1.38 11.06 -0.67
N LEU A 41 -0.94 9.93 -0.11
CA LEU A 41 -0.82 9.79 1.34
C LEU A 41 0.24 10.71 1.96
N GLY A 42 1.26 11.11 1.19
CA GLY A 42 2.30 12.03 1.63
C GLY A 42 1.75 13.33 2.24
N TYR A 43 0.63 13.84 1.72
CA TYR A 43 -0.04 15.04 2.25
C TYR A 43 -0.59 14.90 3.67
N TYR A 44 -0.74 13.67 4.17
CA TYR A 44 -1.36 13.37 5.46
C TYR A 44 -0.36 12.87 6.51
N ARG A 45 0.94 12.91 6.20
CA ARG A 45 2.01 12.56 7.14
C ARG A 45 2.17 13.61 8.26
N PRO A 46 2.72 13.22 9.43
CA PRO A 46 3.06 11.85 9.81
C PRO A 46 1.85 11.05 10.32
N VAL A 47 0.84 11.74 10.86
CA VAL A 47 -0.36 11.16 11.47
C VAL A 47 -1.60 11.88 10.95
N TYR A 48 -2.62 11.11 10.58
CA TYR A 48 -3.92 11.66 10.22
C TYR A 48 -5.03 10.76 10.74
N ALA A 49 -6.07 11.34 11.34
CA ALA A 49 -7.22 10.60 11.84
C ALA A 49 -6.83 9.40 12.74
N GLU A 50 -5.85 9.63 13.63
CA GLU A 50 -5.29 8.62 14.54
C GLU A 50 -4.58 7.45 13.82
N ILE A 51 -4.30 7.56 12.53
CA ILE A 51 -3.50 6.60 11.77
C ILE A 51 -2.08 7.12 11.61
N SER A 52 -1.08 6.27 11.86
CA SER A 52 0.30 6.51 11.43
C SER A 52 0.39 6.37 9.91
N VAL A 53 0.31 7.51 9.22
CA VAL A 53 0.44 7.58 7.76
C VAL A 53 1.89 7.35 7.36
N GLU A 54 2.84 7.77 8.21
CA GLU A 54 4.27 7.51 7.99
C GLU A 54 4.56 6.01 7.90
N ASP A 55 4.09 5.20 8.85
CA ASP A 55 4.32 3.75 8.84
C ASP A 55 3.67 3.07 7.64
N LEU A 56 2.44 3.47 7.33
CA LEU A 56 1.70 2.93 6.22
C LEU A 56 2.37 3.25 4.88
N CYS A 57 2.80 4.50 4.67
CA CYS A 57 3.59 4.89 3.52
C CYS A 57 4.92 4.11 3.46
N GLY A 58 5.61 3.97 4.59
CA GLY A 58 6.87 3.25 4.67
C GLY A 58 6.73 1.79 4.25
N GLN A 59 5.70 1.10 4.75
CA GLN A 59 5.38 -0.28 4.37
C GLN A 59 5.06 -0.39 2.87
N SER A 60 4.22 0.50 2.34
CA SER A 60 3.85 0.52 0.93
C SER A 60 5.03 0.81 0.00
N VAL A 61 5.94 1.70 0.38
CA VAL A 61 7.16 2.01 -0.39
C VAL A 61 8.07 0.78 -0.51
N LYS A 62 8.18 -0.04 0.55
CA LYS A 62 8.98 -1.28 0.48
C LYS A 62 8.42 -2.24 -0.57
N ILE A 63 7.10 -2.42 -0.61
CA ILE A 63 6.43 -3.27 -1.62
C ILE A 63 6.61 -2.68 -3.02
N LEU A 64 6.39 -1.38 -3.19
CA LEU A 64 6.56 -0.71 -4.48
C LEU A 64 7.98 -0.90 -5.03
N LYS A 65 9.00 -0.69 -4.19
CA LYS A 65 10.40 -0.88 -4.59
C LYS A 65 10.68 -2.32 -4.99
N ALA A 66 10.19 -3.29 -4.22
CA ALA A 66 10.40 -4.69 -4.53
C ALA A 66 9.71 -5.11 -5.85
N LEU A 67 8.47 -4.65 -6.09
CA LEU A 67 7.78 -4.88 -7.37
C LEU A 67 8.53 -4.23 -8.54
N GLN A 68 9.02 -3.01 -8.37
CA GLN A 68 9.80 -2.31 -9.40
C GLN A 68 11.12 -3.02 -9.72
N GLN A 69 11.81 -3.53 -8.69
CA GLN A 69 13.06 -4.26 -8.83
C GLN A 69 12.88 -5.66 -9.43
N ALA A 70 11.78 -6.34 -9.09
CA ALA A 70 11.48 -7.68 -9.59
C ALA A 70 11.05 -7.68 -11.06
N GLY A 71 10.49 -6.56 -11.53
CA GLY A 71 9.98 -6.45 -12.89
C GLY A 71 8.65 -7.19 -13.09
N GLN A 72 8.13 -7.09 -14.31
CA GLN A 72 6.85 -7.73 -14.67
C GLN A 72 6.97 -9.26 -14.70
N GLU A 73 8.16 -9.77 -15.03
CA GLU A 73 8.47 -11.18 -15.16
C GLU A 73 8.35 -11.98 -13.85
N LYS A 74 8.46 -11.30 -12.70
CA LYS A 74 8.40 -11.91 -11.37
C LYS A 74 7.18 -11.46 -10.56
N VAL A 75 6.15 -10.94 -11.22
CA VAL A 75 4.94 -10.50 -10.53
C VAL A 75 4.26 -11.63 -9.73
N ASP A 76 4.37 -12.87 -10.23
CA ASP A 76 3.80 -14.06 -9.58
C ASP A 76 4.42 -14.34 -8.19
N ASP A 77 5.70 -13.98 -7.99
CA ASP A 77 6.40 -14.17 -6.70
C ASP A 77 5.74 -13.37 -5.57
N PHE A 78 4.98 -12.33 -5.90
CA PHE A 78 4.31 -11.43 -4.96
C PHE A 78 2.86 -11.82 -4.65
N LEU A 79 2.27 -12.77 -5.38
CA LEU A 79 0.89 -13.22 -5.13
C LEU A 79 0.65 -13.75 -3.71
N PRO A 80 1.61 -14.44 -3.05
CA PRO A 80 1.43 -14.87 -1.66
C PRO A 80 1.19 -13.71 -0.67
N LEU A 81 1.65 -12.48 -0.97
CA LEU A 81 1.34 -11.31 -0.13
C LEU A 81 -0.18 -11.12 0.02
N LEU A 82 -0.95 -11.37 -1.05
CA LEU A 82 -2.41 -11.21 -1.06
C LEU A 82 -3.10 -12.24 -0.16
N ALA A 83 -2.47 -13.38 0.09
CA ALA A 83 -2.91 -14.39 1.06
C ALA A 83 -2.45 -14.09 2.50
N GLY A 84 -1.77 -12.97 2.73
CA GLY A 84 -1.22 -12.59 4.03
C GLY A 84 0.12 -13.26 4.36
N ALA A 85 0.72 -13.99 3.41
CA ALA A 85 2.06 -14.54 3.58
C ALA A 85 3.14 -13.45 3.52
N GLU A 86 4.29 -13.78 4.08
CA GLU A 86 5.48 -12.95 3.97
C GLU A 86 6.27 -13.34 2.73
N VAL A 87 6.65 -12.36 1.92
CA VAL A 87 7.42 -12.54 0.69
C VAL A 87 8.59 -11.58 0.72
N ALA A 88 9.82 -12.08 0.64
CA ALA A 88 11.03 -11.25 0.66
C ALA A 88 11.05 -10.23 1.83
N ASP A 89 10.69 -10.67 3.03
CA ASP A 89 10.53 -9.84 4.24
C ASP A 89 9.49 -8.70 4.12
N LEU A 90 8.60 -8.80 3.13
CA LEU A 90 7.47 -7.90 2.92
C LEU A 90 6.18 -8.54 3.42
N ARG A 91 5.30 -7.69 3.96
CA ARG A 91 3.94 -8.04 4.32
C ARG A 91 3.02 -6.95 3.80
N LEU A 92 1.74 -7.28 3.61
CA LEU A 92 0.74 -6.28 3.24
C LEU A 92 0.75 -5.10 4.23
N PRO A 93 0.60 -3.85 3.74
CA PRO A 93 0.60 -2.68 4.59
C PRO A 93 -0.57 -2.75 5.57
N LYS A 94 -0.30 -2.48 6.84
CA LYS A 94 -1.28 -2.47 7.92
C LYS A 94 -1.46 -1.06 8.45
N ILE A 95 -2.71 -0.74 8.75
CA ILE A 95 -3.06 0.51 9.43
C ILE A 95 -2.63 0.39 10.89
N ILE A 96 -1.74 1.28 11.31
CA ILE A 96 -1.33 1.42 12.71
C ILE A 96 -2.07 2.61 13.30
N LYS A 97 -2.81 2.40 14.38
CA LYS A 97 -3.42 3.50 15.14
C LYS A 97 -2.42 4.07 16.13
N VAL A 98 -2.29 5.39 16.17
CA VAL A 98 -1.55 6.07 17.25
C VAL A 98 -2.47 6.21 18.46
N ALA A 99 -1.95 5.90 19.65
CA ALA A 99 -2.68 6.16 20.88
C ALA A 99 -2.86 7.67 21.06
N LYS A 100 -4.06 8.09 21.50
CA LYS A 100 -4.22 9.43 22.06
C LYS A 100 -3.50 9.45 23.40
N ASN A 101 -2.47 10.29 23.50
CA ASN A 101 -1.91 10.69 24.80
C ASN A 101 -2.97 11.42 25.62
#